data_AF-A0A3D5UV09-F1
#
_entry.id   AF-A0A3D5UV09-F1
#
_cell.length_a   1.000
_cell.length_b   1.000
_cell.length_c   1.000
_cell.angle_alpha   90.00
_cell.angle_beta   90.00
_cell.angle_gamma   90.00
#
_symmetry.space_group_name_H-M   'P 1'
#
loop_
_entity.id
_entity.type
_entity.pdbx_description
1 polymer ?
#
loop_
_entity_poly.entity_id
_entity_poly.type
_entity_poly.pdbx_seq_one_letter_code
_entity_poly.pdbx_strand_id
1 'polypeptide(L)'
;ADQFERIFWSGRSLDDLYQEIGHRPQHPLSALFIAAMREWRRSQDVVTSSFVGLKERVDKVMQVTISREMMALENRLLFLATVGSVAPFVGLFGTVWGIMNSFQSIAISRDTNLAVVAPGIAEA
;
A
#
# COMPACT_ATOMS: atom_id res chain seq x y z
N ALA A 1 1.14 13.90 6.03
CA ALA A 1 1.99 13.55 7.19
C ALA A 1 2.56 14.81 7.84
N ASP A 2 3.22 15.64 7.05
CA ASP A 2 4.15 16.69 7.52
C ASP A 2 3.54 17.73 8.48
N GLN A 3 2.28 18.13 8.29
CA GLN A 3 1.65 19.10 9.19
C GLN A 3 1.40 18.52 10.59
N PHE A 4 0.91 17.28 10.68
CA PHE A 4 0.69 16.62 11.97
C PHE A 4 2.01 16.41 12.70
N GLU A 5 3.03 15.91 12.00
CA GLU A 5 4.35 15.68 12.60
C GLU A 5 4.99 16.97 13.10
N ARG A 6 4.94 18.05 12.30
CA ARG A 6 5.43 19.36 12.76
C ARG A 6 4.75 19.83 14.04
N ILE A 7 3.43 19.67 14.14
CA ILE A 7 2.67 20.09 15.32
C ILE A 7 2.98 19.15 16.50
N PHE A 8 3.04 17.84 16.27
CA PHE A 8 3.37 16.85 17.30
C PHE A 8 4.75 17.11 17.91
N TRP A 9 5.75 17.42 17.09
CA TRP A 9 7.12 17.73 17.53
C TRP A 9 7.34 19.19 17.95
N SER A 10 6.34 20.07 17.78
CA SER A 10 6.46 21.50 18.15
C SER A 10 6.52 21.76 19.66
N GLY A 11 6.27 20.74 20.50
CA GLY A 11 6.20 20.87 21.95
C GLY A 11 4.86 21.40 22.47
N ARG A 12 3.84 21.55 21.61
CA ARG A 12 2.46 21.84 22.02
C ARG A 12 1.92 20.73 22.92
N SER A 13 0.97 21.10 23.78
CA SER A 13 0.27 20.12 24.64
C SER A 13 -0.39 19.03 23.80
N LEU A 14 -0.18 17.78 24.20
CA LEU A 14 -0.81 16.62 23.55
C LEU A 14 -2.34 16.65 23.73
N ASP A 15 -2.84 17.22 24.83
CA ASP A 15 -4.26 17.37 25.06
C ASP A 15 -4.90 18.39 24.10
N ASP A 16 -4.21 19.50 23.82
CA ASP A 16 -4.68 20.49 22.83
C ASP A 16 -4.70 19.89 21.43
N LEU A 17 -3.65 19.15 21.07
CA LEU A 17 -3.54 18.46 19.79
C LEU A 17 -4.65 17.40 19.62
N TYR A 18 -4.98 16.68 20.69
CA TYR A 18 -6.07 15.70 20.70
C TYR A 18 -7.44 16.36 20.45
N GLN A 19 -7.70 17.51 21.06
CA GLN A 19 -8.95 18.26 20.85
C GLN A 19 -9.03 18.84 19.42
N GLU A 20 -7.92 19.32 18.88
CA GLU A 20 -7.85 19.94 17.54
C GLU A 20 -8.07 18.93 16.40
N ILE A 21 -7.49 17.73 16.50
CA ILE A 21 -7.62 16.67 15.48
C ILE A 21 -9.03 16.03 15.51
N GLY A 22 -9.70 16.04 16.67
CA GLY A 22 -11.03 15.48 16.84
C GLY A 22 -11.11 13.97 16.58
N HIS A 23 -12.31 13.49 16.20
CA HIS A 23 -12.64 12.05 16.15
C HIS A 23 -12.39 11.37 14.80
N ARG A 24 -11.96 12.09 13.76
CA ARG A 24 -11.78 11.57 12.39
C ARG A 24 -10.36 11.86 11.87
N PRO A 25 -9.37 11.07 12.31
CA PRO A 25 -8.01 11.19 11.79
C PRO A 25 -7.97 10.83 10.30
N GLN A 26 -7.38 11.70 9.48
CA GLN A 26 -7.21 11.46 8.03
C GLN A 26 -5.87 10.79 7.69
N HIS A 27 -4.97 10.65 8.66
CA HIS A 27 -3.62 10.15 8.47
C HIS A 27 -3.28 9.02 9.46
N PRO A 28 -2.54 7.97 9.07
CA PRO A 28 -2.17 6.86 9.95
C PRO A 28 -1.52 7.30 11.28
N LEU A 29 -0.59 8.26 11.21
CA LEU A 29 0.06 8.81 12.42
C LEU A 29 -0.92 9.52 13.35
N SER A 30 -1.89 10.27 12.79
CA SER A 30 -2.93 10.92 13.59
C SER A 30 -3.89 9.88 14.19
N ALA A 31 -4.17 8.79 13.47
CA ALA A 31 -5.00 7.70 13.97
C ALA A 31 -4.33 6.95 15.13
N LEU A 32 -3.02 6.71 15.02
CA LEU A 32 -2.19 6.14 16.08
C LEU A 32 -2.20 7.02 17.33
N PHE A 33 -1.97 8.32 17.17
CA PHE A 33 -1.98 9.29 18.25
C PHE A 33 -3.34 9.37 18.97
N ILE A 34 -4.44 9.48 18.20
CA ILE A 34 -5.79 9.49 18.77
C ILE A 34 -6.11 8.19 19.51
N ALA A 35 -5.69 7.04 18.98
CA ALA A 35 -5.90 5.74 19.64
C ALA A 35 -5.16 5.66 20.99
N ALA A 36 -3.91 6.13 21.04
CA ALA A 36 -3.12 6.19 22.27
C ALA A 36 -3.72 7.17 23.30
N MET A 37 -4.03 8.41 22.88
CA MET A 37 -4.60 9.44 23.75
C MET A 37 -5.97 9.07 24.30
N ARG A 38 -6.79 8.36 23.51
CA ARG A 38 -8.08 7.86 23.96
C ARG A 38 -7.94 6.86 25.10
N GLU A 39 -6.99 5.93 24.99
CA GLU A 39 -6.74 4.92 26.03
C GLU A 39 -6.10 5.54 27.29
N TRP A 40 -5.22 6.52 27.11
CA TRP A 40 -4.66 7.32 28.20
C TRP A 40 -5.75 8.06 28.98
N ARG A 41 -6.61 8.82 28.29
CA ARG A 41 -7.68 9.61 28.91
C ARG A 41 -8.72 8.73 29.62
N ARG A 42 -9.12 7.63 28.97
CA ARG A 42 -10.04 6.64 29.56
C ARG A 42 -9.51 6.07 30.88
N SER A 43 -8.20 5.98 31.04
CA SER A 43 -7.57 5.42 32.24
C SER A 43 -7.41 6.44 33.37
N GLN A 44 -7.46 7.75 33.06
CA GLN A 44 -7.52 8.81 34.09
C GLN A 44 -8.89 8.83 34.80
N ASP A 45 -9.96 8.47 34.11
CA ASP A 45 -11.31 8.37 34.70
C ASP A 45 -11.49 7.15 35.61
N VAL A 46 -10.58 6.16 35.53
CA VAL A 46 -10.63 4.92 36.32
C VAL A 46 -9.66 5.02 37.50
N VAL A 47 -10.19 5.38 38.67
CA VAL A 47 -9.47 5.58 39.95
C VAL A 47 -8.61 4.38 40.40
N THR A 48 -8.84 3.18 39.84
CA THR A 48 -8.20 1.93 40.27
C THR A 48 -7.16 1.39 39.28
N SER A 49 -6.81 2.10 38.21
CA SER A 49 -5.88 1.55 37.20
C SER A 49 -4.42 1.66 37.65
N SER A 50 -3.70 0.53 37.71
CA SER A 50 -2.26 0.55 37.98
C SER A 50 -1.51 1.20 36.81
N PHE A 51 -0.52 2.03 37.12
CA PHE A 51 0.32 2.70 36.11
C PHE A 51 0.99 1.70 35.13
N VAL A 52 1.35 0.51 35.63
CA VAL A 52 1.93 -0.57 34.81
C VAL A 52 0.93 -1.08 33.78
N GLY A 53 -0.32 -1.35 34.19
CA GLY A 53 -1.36 -1.81 33.26
C GLY A 53 -1.78 -0.74 32.25
N LEU A 54 -1.64 0.56 32.58
CA LEU A 54 -1.91 1.65 31.65
C LEU A 54 -0.92 1.65 30.49
N LYS A 55 0.38 1.58 30.77
CA LYS A 55 1.42 1.55 29.75
C LYS A 55 1.20 0.38 28.79
N GLU A 56 0.97 -0.81 29.32
CA GLU A 56 0.73 -2.02 28.53
C GLU A 56 -0.49 -1.89 27.60
N ARG A 57 -1.58 -1.28 28.08
CA ARG A 57 -2.78 -1.06 27.25
C ARG A 57 -2.54 -0.03 26.14
N VAL A 58 -1.84 1.07 26.44
CA VAL A 58 -1.49 2.09 25.45
C VAL A 58 -0.57 1.50 24.39
N ASP A 59 0.47 0.77 24.79
CA ASP A 59 1.38 0.06 23.88
C ASP A 59 0.61 -0.94 23.00
N LYS A 60 -0.30 -1.71 23.60
CA LYS A 60 -1.11 -2.68 22.86
C LYS A 60 -2.02 -2.02 21.82
N VAL A 61 -2.71 -0.94 22.19
CA VAL A 61 -3.58 -0.19 21.27
C VAL A 61 -2.75 0.42 20.13
N MET A 62 -1.58 0.97 20.44
CA MET A 62 -0.67 1.50 19.42
C MET A 62 -0.22 0.41 18.44
N GLN A 63 0.20 -0.75 18.93
CA GLN A 63 0.58 -1.88 18.07
C GLN A 63 -0.56 -2.34 17.16
N VAL A 64 -1.78 -2.49 17.72
CA VAL A 64 -2.95 -2.89 16.93
C VAL A 64 -3.28 -1.86 15.85
N THR A 65 -3.20 -0.57 16.15
CA THR A 65 -3.42 0.49 15.16
C THR A 65 -2.34 0.46 14.08
N ILE A 66 -1.06 0.33 14.44
CA ILE A 66 0.04 0.21 13.48
C ILE A 66 -0.19 -0.97 12.54
N SER A 67 -0.50 -2.16 13.06
CA SER A 67 -0.78 -3.34 12.23
C SER A 67 -1.95 -3.13 11.27
N ARG A 68 -3.02 -2.46 11.72
CA ARG A 68 -4.19 -2.15 10.87
C ARG A 68 -3.84 -1.20 9.74
N GLU A 69 -3.12 -0.12 10.04
CA GLU A 69 -2.70 0.85 9.03
C GLU A 69 -1.69 0.22 8.05
N MET A 70 -0.77 -0.64 8.52
CA MET A 70 0.14 -1.38 7.64
C MET A 70 -0.62 -2.32 6.69
N MET A 71 -1.58 -3.09 7.20
CA MET A 71 -2.43 -3.93 6.35
C MET A 71 -3.15 -3.12 5.27
N ALA A 72 -3.66 -1.92 5.60
CA ALA A 72 -4.30 -1.05 4.64
C ALA A 72 -3.34 -0.60 3.51
N LEU A 73 -2.08 -0.31 3.85
CA LEU A 73 -1.04 0.05 2.89
C LEU A 73 -0.60 -1.15 2.03
N GLU A 74 -0.55 -2.35 2.61
CA GLU A 74 -0.12 -3.58 1.94
C GLU A 74 -1.17 -4.16 0.98
N ASN A 75 -2.44 -3.79 1.11
CA ASN A 75 -3.56 -4.35 0.34
C ASN A 75 -3.38 -4.35 -1.18
N ARG A 76 -2.57 -3.43 -1.73
CA ARG A 76 -2.30 -3.35 -3.19
C ARG A 76 -0.97 -3.95 -3.61
N LEU A 77 -0.10 -4.30 -2.67
CA LEU A 77 1.21 -4.89 -2.98
C LEU A 77 1.06 -6.29 -3.56
N LEU A 78 0.09 -7.07 -3.09
CA LEU A 78 -0.18 -8.40 -3.63
C LEU A 78 -0.56 -8.33 -5.11
N PHE A 79 -1.43 -7.38 -5.48
CA PHE A 79 -1.80 -7.15 -6.87
C PHE A 79 -0.59 -6.76 -7.72
N LEU A 80 0.24 -5.84 -7.25
CA LEU A 80 1.48 -5.45 -7.95
C LEU A 80 2.44 -6.64 -8.10
N ALA A 81 2.55 -7.49 -7.08
CA ALA A 81 3.36 -8.71 -7.14
C ALA A 81 2.83 -9.70 -8.19
N THR A 82 1.51 -9.92 -8.25
CA THR A 82 0.89 -10.77 -9.27
C THR A 82 1.11 -10.21 -10.68
N VAL A 83 0.84 -8.91 -10.89
CA VAL A 83 1.05 -8.27 -12.19
C VAL A 83 2.52 -8.34 -12.60
N GLY A 84 3.44 -7.99 -11.71
CA GLY A 84 4.88 -8.05 -11.98
C GLY A 84 5.36 -9.47 -12.31
N SER A 85 4.80 -10.49 -11.66
CA SER A 85 5.14 -11.90 -11.94
C SER A 85 4.55 -12.42 -13.25
N VAL A 86 3.37 -11.96 -13.66
CA VAL A 86 2.66 -12.48 -14.84
C VAL A 86 2.99 -11.68 -16.11
N ALA A 87 3.34 -10.40 -15.99
CA ALA A 87 3.64 -9.51 -17.12
C ALA A 87 4.68 -10.07 -18.11
N PRO A 88 5.80 -10.70 -17.68
CA PRO A 88 6.76 -11.29 -18.62
C PRO A 88 6.17 -12.40 -19.48
N PHE A 89 5.25 -13.20 -18.92
CA PHE A 89 4.59 -14.29 -19.65
C PHE A 89 3.57 -13.76 -20.65
N VAL A 90 2.87 -12.67 -20.32
CA VAL A 90 1.98 -11.98 -21.26
C VAL A 90 2.78 -11.40 -22.44
N GLY A 91 3.94 -10.80 -22.17
CA GLY A 91 4.85 -10.34 -23.22
C GLY A 91 5.38 -11.47 -24.10
N LEU A 92 5.89 -12.55 -23.49
CA LEU A 92 6.35 -13.73 -24.23
C LEU A 92 5.23 -14.40 -25.04
N PHE A 93 3.99 -14.38 -24.54
CA PHE A 93 2.85 -14.86 -25.30
C PHE A 93 2.62 -14.02 -26.56
N GLY A 94 2.70 -12.69 -26.45
CA GLY A 94 2.62 -11.77 -27.59
C GLY A 94 3.69 -12.06 -28.65
N THR A 95 4.94 -12.22 -28.22
CA THR A 95 6.06 -12.48 -29.16
C THR A 95 5.86 -13.80 -29.91
N VAL A 96 5.49 -14.87 -29.20
CA VAL A 96 5.23 -16.18 -29.81
C VAL A 96 4.05 -16.12 -30.78
N TRP A 97 2.97 -15.44 -30.39
CA TRP A 97 1.79 -15.29 -31.24
C TRP A 97 2.09 -14.51 -32.52
N GLY A 98 2.81 -13.39 -32.42
CA GLY A 98 3.21 -12.57 -33.57
C GLY A 98 4.11 -13.34 -34.55
N ILE A 99 5.08 -14.09 -34.02
CA ILE A 99 5.95 -14.95 -34.83
C ILE A 99 5.14 -16.05 -35.52
N MET A 100 4.22 -16.73 -34.80
CA MET A 100 3.36 -17.76 -35.38
C MET A 100 2.53 -17.23 -36.56
N ASN A 101 1.92 -16.06 -36.40
CA ASN A 101 1.11 -15.44 -37.45
C ASN A 101 1.96 -15.01 -38.66
N SER A 102 3.19 -14.54 -38.41
CA SER A 102 4.15 -14.22 -39.46
C SER A 102 4.52 -15.46 -40.27
N PHE A 103 4.85 -16.59 -39.62
CA PHE A 103 5.13 -17.86 -40.32
C PHE A 103 3.91 -18.41 -41.08
N GLN A 104 2.70 -18.27 -40.54
CA GLN A 104 1.48 -18.68 -41.23
C GLN A 104 1.25 -17.88 -42.52
N SER A 105 1.56 -16.57 -42.49
CA SER A 105 1.47 -15.69 -43.66
C SER A 105 2.45 -16.09 -44.77
N ILE A 106 3.70 -16.45 -44.41
CA ILE A 106 4.71 -16.99 -45.37
C ILE A 106 4.22 -18.27 -46.03
N ALA A 107 3.64 -19.18 -45.24
CA ALA A 107 3.16 -20.47 -45.73
C ALA A 107 2.02 -20.32 -46.76
N ILE A 108 1.14 -19.33 -46.56
CA ILE A 108 0.02 -19.04 -47.48
C ILE A 108 0.52 -18.31 -48.74
N SER A 109 1.38 -17.31 -48.60
CA SER A 109 1.88 -16.51 -49.72
C SER A 109 2.84 -17.27 -50.64
N ARG A 110 3.47 -18.34 -50.14
CA ARG A 110 4.58 -19.06 -50.81
C ARG A 110 5.76 -18.16 -51.17
N ASP A 111 5.82 -16.97 -50.59
CA ASP A 111 6.86 -15.98 -50.83
C ASP A 111 7.80 -15.96 -49.62
N THR A 112 9.06 -16.34 -49.83
CA THR A 112 10.10 -16.38 -48.80
C THR A 112 10.78 -15.02 -48.60
N ASN A 113 10.30 -13.96 -49.27
CA ASN A 113 10.85 -12.62 -49.13
C ASN A 113 10.59 -12.06 -47.72
N LEU A 114 11.67 -11.97 -46.93
CA LEU A 114 11.68 -11.48 -45.55
C LEU A 114 11.09 -10.06 -45.38
N ALA A 115 11.09 -9.24 -46.44
CA ALA A 115 10.55 -7.89 -46.40
C ALA A 115 9.02 -7.83 -46.17
N VAL A 116 8.27 -8.87 -46.56
CA VAL A 116 6.80 -8.92 -46.43
C VAL A 116 6.37 -9.26 -44.99
N VAL A 117 7.25 -9.87 -44.20
CA VAL A 117 6.97 -10.35 -42.84
C VAL A 117 7.73 -9.63 -41.73
N ALA A 118 8.72 -8.81 -42.08
CA ALA A 118 9.48 -7.99 -41.14
C ALA A 118 8.61 -7.13 -40.20
N PRO A 119 7.46 -6.55 -40.64
CA PRO A 119 6.59 -5.80 -39.73
C PRO A 119 5.98 -6.67 -38.62
N GLY A 120 5.53 -7.89 -38.93
CA GLY A 120 4.85 -8.78 -37.98
C GLY A 120 5.77 -9.40 -36.92
N ILE A 121 7.07 -9.49 -37.20
CA ILE A 121 8.09 -9.91 -36.21
C ILE A 121 8.58 -8.72 -35.38
N ALA A 122 8.61 -7.51 -35.93
CA ALA A 122 9.05 -6.31 -35.21
C ALA A 122 8.03 -5.80 -34.18
N GLU A 123 6.74 -6.08 -34.38
CA GLU A 123 5.65 -5.77 -33.44
C GLU A 123 5.44 -6.86 -32.36
N ALA A 124 6.11 -8.01 -32.51
CA ALA A 124 5.98 -9.18 -31.63
C ALA A 124 6.74 -9.00 -30.32
#